data_AF-A0A8J6I2H1-F1
#
_entry.id   AF-A0A8J6I2H1-F1
#
_cell.length_a   1.000
_cell.length_b   1.000
_cell.length_c   1.000
_cell.angle_alpha   90.00
_cell.angle_beta   90.00
_cell.angle_gamma   90.00
#
_symmetry.space_group_name_H-M   'P 1'
#
loop_
_entity.id
_entity.type
_entity.pdbx_description
1 polymer ?
#
loop_
_entity_poly.entity_id
_entity_poly.type
_entity_poly.pdbx_seq_one_letter_code
_entity_poly.pdbx_strand_id
1 'polypeptide(L)'
;METVRVELNGETKVVPKGTTVQEILGAWPGQSHPQIMAAMVGKDLRELSYRVTEDTVVKPVDLTHADGVRIYSRSLIMVMIRAAKEVFPGCQVRIMYSLSKGLYGELYIGRPVMEKDLRLVEERMRAIIAADEKIEKQKMPLEEAIRLFKAEGLTDKAQLLSYKQTQEVSIYRCGDYYDYYYGYMLPSTGFLKEFELLFHLPGFLLRYPSQTSPEKVPPYVEQRKLSQIFYEYEKWGEVLEVNDIGSLNRMIEAGKGHELIRLAEALQEKKIAHIADEITRDRERIRLVMIAGPSSSGKTTFTQRLAIQLRVNGVRPVSLSLDDYFVSRNRTPRNEKGEPDFEALEAIDLDLFNEQLADLIMGKKVEIPRFNFMKGEREYRGEVLQIKPDQPILIEGIHGLNEKLTQSVPKDRKFKVYISALTQLNMDNHNRIPTTDNRLIRRIVRDSQFRGHDALMTLRLWPAVRQGEEKNIFPFQEEADIMFNSALIYELAILKKYVEPLLQAIPPEVSEYAEAKRLLKFTAYFLPLDETEVPSNSILREFIGGSCFV
;
A
#
# COMPACT_ATOMS: atom_id res chain seq x y z
N MET A 1 44.30 12.44 -11.89
CA MET A 1 42.98 11.79 -11.91
C MET A 1 41.93 12.89 -11.97
N GLU A 2 40.93 12.77 -12.84
CA GLU A 2 39.78 13.68 -12.79
C GLU A 2 39.11 13.55 -11.42
N THR A 3 38.66 14.66 -10.86
CA THR A 3 38.01 14.72 -9.55
C THR A 3 36.63 15.35 -9.66
N VAL A 4 35.79 15.06 -8.68
CA VAL A 4 34.44 15.62 -8.55
C VAL A 4 34.25 16.12 -7.12
N ARG A 5 33.45 17.18 -6.97
CA ARG A 5 33.06 17.73 -5.68
C ARG A 5 31.80 17.04 -5.19
N VAL A 6 31.87 16.47 -4.00
CA VAL A 6 30.73 15.85 -3.33
C VAL A 6 30.42 16.61 -2.07
N GLU A 7 29.17 17.05 -1.93
CA GLU A 7 28.63 17.65 -0.71
C GLU A 7 27.86 16.59 0.08
N LEU A 8 28.15 16.46 1.38
CA LEU A 8 27.45 15.59 2.33
C LEU A 8 27.24 16.36 3.64
N ASN A 9 25.98 16.52 4.05
CA ASN A 9 25.61 17.23 5.29
C ASN A 9 26.22 18.64 5.43
N GLY A 10 26.34 19.38 4.32
CA GLY A 10 26.91 20.74 4.28
C GLY A 10 28.44 20.80 4.24
N GLU A 11 29.13 19.66 4.28
CA GLU A 11 30.57 19.58 4.06
C GLU A 11 30.87 19.14 2.63
N THR A 12 31.85 19.78 1.99
CA THR A 12 32.26 19.46 0.62
C THR A 12 33.64 18.82 0.61
N LYS A 13 33.78 17.68 -0.06
CA LYS A 13 35.07 17.01 -0.31
C LYS A 13 35.28 16.78 -1.80
N VAL A 14 36.54 16.74 -2.20
CA VAL A 14 36.97 16.40 -3.55
C VAL A 14 37.36 14.93 -3.56
N VAL A 15 36.72 14.13 -4.40
CA VAL A 15 37.00 12.69 -4.54
C VAL A 15 37.38 12.35 -5.99
N PRO A 16 38.12 11.27 -6.24
CA PRO A 16 38.37 10.80 -7.60
C PRO A 16 37.06 10.52 -8.35
N LYS A 17 36.98 10.91 -9.62
CA LYS A 17 35.85 10.57 -10.48
C LYS A 17 35.70 9.06 -10.58
N GLY A 18 34.48 8.55 -10.40
CA GLY A 18 34.18 7.12 -10.39
C GLY A 18 34.24 6.46 -9.00
N THR A 19 34.52 7.22 -7.94
CA THR A 19 34.38 6.75 -6.55
C THR A 19 32.93 6.35 -6.29
N THR A 20 32.73 5.22 -5.60
CA THR A 20 31.40 4.71 -5.28
C THR A 20 30.75 5.48 -4.14
N VAL A 21 29.41 5.49 -4.11
CA VAL A 21 28.65 6.05 -2.97
C VAL A 21 29.06 5.39 -1.65
N GLN A 22 29.32 4.08 -1.65
CA GLN A 22 29.80 3.35 -0.47
C GLN A 22 31.13 3.90 0.06
N GLU A 23 32.11 4.10 -0.82
CA GLU A 23 33.42 4.66 -0.45
C GLU A 23 33.30 6.10 0.05
N ILE A 24 32.45 6.92 -0.59
CA ILE A 24 32.21 8.31 -0.19
C ILE A 24 31.64 8.37 1.24
N LEU A 25 30.61 7.57 1.52
CA LEU A 25 29.97 7.54 2.84
C LEU A 25 30.88 6.94 3.91
N GLY A 26 31.70 5.93 3.57
CA GLY A 26 32.66 5.32 4.49
C GLY A 26 33.86 6.21 4.84
N ALA A 27 34.28 7.08 3.92
CA ALA A 27 35.40 8.00 4.10
C ALA A 27 35.03 9.30 4.87
N TRP A 28 33.79 9.44 5.31
CA TRP A 28 33.34 10.60 6.08
C TRP A 28 33.38 10.30 7.60
N PRO A 29 34.37 10.83 8.35
CA PRO A 29 34.50 10.54 9.78
C PRO A 29 33.38 11.22 10.59
N GLY A 30 33.10 10.67 11.78
CA GLY A 30 32.35 11.37 12.83
C GLY A 30 30.84 11.20 12.83
N GLN A 31 30.28 10.35 11.97
CA GLN A 31 28.84 10.08 11.97
C GLN A 31 28.60 8.60 12.33
N SER A 32 28.09 8.35 13.54
CA SER A 32 27.53 7.05 13.92
C SER A 32 26.23 6.85 13.14
N HIS A 33 26.34 6.63 11.83
CA HIS A 33 25.16 6.43 11.04
C HIS A 33 24.55 5.07 11.37
N PRO A 34 23.21 4.98 11.53
CA PRO A 34 22.56 3.71 11.33
C PRO A 34 22.96 3.15 9.96
N GLN A 35 22.85 1.84 9.79
CA GLN A 35 23.30 1.21 8.56
C GLN A 35 22.66 1.85 7.33
N ILE A 36 23.49 2.31 6.38
CA ILE A 36 23.01 2.95 5.16
C ILE A 36 22.67 1.89 4.11
N MET A 37 21.53 2.06 3.45
CA MET A 37 21.00 1.15 2.43
C MET A 37 21.28 1.66 1.01
N ALA A 38 21.26 2.99 0.83
CA ALA A 38 21.42 3.69 -0.45
C ALA A 38 21.77 5.17 -0.20
N ALA A 39 21.84 5.96 -1.27
CA ALA A 39 21.89 7.41 -1.15
C ALA A 39 21.05 8.11 -2.22
N MET A 40 20.56 9.30 -1.90
CA MET A 40 20.15 10.27 -2.91
C MET A 40 21.41 10.93 -3.46
N VAL A 41 21.71 10.72 -4.75
CA VAL A 41 22.82 11.35 -5.45
C VAL A 41 22.22 12.42 -6.37
N GLY A 42 22.41 13.67 -5.99
CA GLY A 42 21.61 14.79 -6.48
C GLY A 42 20.15 14.58 -6.11
N LYS A 43 19.34 14.20 -7.11
CA LYS A 43 17.89 13.97 -6.97
C LYS A 43 17.48 12.53 -7.26
N ASP A 44 18.42 11.70 -7.72
CA ASP A 44 18.14 10.30 -7.99
C ASP A 44 18.52 9.45 -6.78
N LEU A 45 17.63 8.56 -6.37
CA LEU A 45 18.00 7.45 -5.51
C LEU A 45 19.00 6.55 -6.27
N ARG A 46 20.08 6.14 -5.61
CA ARG A 46 21.15 5.28 -6.17
C ARG A 46 21.65 4.25 -5.16
N GLU A 47 22.08 3.11 -5.68
CA GLU A 47 22.72 2.03 -4.92
C GLU A 47 24.07 2.47 -4.37
N LEU A 48 24.51 1.84 -3.28
CA LEU A 48 25.83 2.10 -2.71
C LEU A 48 27.00 1.80 -3.68
N SER A 49 26.78 0.90 -4.64
CA SER A 49 27.74 0.58 -5.70
C SER A 49 27.76 1.60 -6.85
N TYR A 50 26.88 2.60 -6.86
CA TYR A 50 26.85 3.63 -7.89
C TYR A 50 28.12 4.47 -7.87
N ARG A 51 28.68 4.74 -9.05
CA ARG A 51 29.90 5.54 -9.23
C ARG A 51 29.54 6.98 -9.56
N VAL A 52 30.05 7.93 -8.77
CA VAL A 52 29.82 9.36 -8.98
C VAL A 52 30.75 9.89 -10.07
N THR A 53 30.19 10.49 -11.11
CA THR A 53 30.93 10.96 -12.29
C THR A 53 30.92 12.48 -12.48
N GLU A 54 30.12 13.19 -11.69
CA GLU A 54 29.91 14.64 -11.75
C GLU A 54 29.76 15.23 -10.34
N ASP A 55 29.93 16.54 -10.22
CA ASP A 55 29.73 17.26 -8.95
C ASP A 55 28.28 17.05 -8.47
N THR A 56 28.13 16.69 -7.20
CA THR A 56 26.82 16.26 -6.70
C THR A 56 26.67 16.43 -5.19
N VAL A 57 25.42 16.36 -4.74
CA VAL A 57 25.07 16.29 -3.31
C VAL A 57 24.69 14.85 -3.01
N VAL A 58 25.28 14.25 -1.98
CA VAL A 58 24.94 12.92 -1.51
C VAL A 58 24.18 13.06 -0.21
N LYS A 59 23.02 12.39 -0.10
CA LYS A 59 22.27 12.27 1.16
C LYS A 59 22.08 10.79 1.50
N PRO A 60 22.46 10.34 2.70
CA PRO A 60 22.32 8.94 3.08
C PRO A 60 20.85 8.53 3.18
N VAL A 61 20.55 7.29 2.82
CA VAL A 61 19.22 6.67 2.96
C VAL A 61 19.36 5.43 3.83
N ASP A 62 18.88 5.51 5.07
CA ASP A 62 18.85 4.42 6.05
C ASP A 62 17.44 3.81 6.17
N LEU A 63 17.24 2.94 7.17
CA LEU A 63 15.96 2.29 7.45
C LEU A 63 14.88 3.24 7.99
N THR A 64 15.20 4.47 8.41
CA THR A 64 14.20 5.49 8.75
C THR A 64 13.53 6.09 7.51
N HIS A 65 14.05 5.78 6.32
CA HIS A 65 13.45 6.15 5.04
C HIS A 65 12.71 4.97 4.40
N ALA A 66 11.56 5.24 3.77
CA ALA A 66 10.75 4.20 3.12
C ALA A 66 11.51 3.43 2.03
N ASP A 67 12.37 4.12 1.26
CA ASP A 67 13.26 3.48 0.29
C ASP A 67 14.27 2.53 0.93
N GLY A 68 14.83 2.88 2.09
CA GLY A 68 15.76 2.00 2.79
C GLY A 68 15.10 0.67 3.19
N VAL A 69 13.88 0.74 3.74
CA VAL A 69 13.08 -0.46 4.08
C VAL A 69 12.77 -1.29 2.82
N ARG A 70 12.45 -0.65 1.69
CA ARG A 70 12.20 -1.36 0.42
C ARG A 70 13.46 -2.05 -0.10
N ILE A 71 14.63 -1.43 0.01
CA ILE A 71 15.91 -2.00 -0.44
C ILE A 71 16.32 -3.17 0.45
N TYR A 72 16.18 -3.02 1.77
CA TYR A 72 16.44 -4.07 2.74
C TYR A 72 15.57 -5.30 2.50
N SER A 73 14.25 -5.10 2.43
CA SER A 73 13.28 -6.19 2.23
C SER A 73 13.47 -6.92 0.90
N ARG A 74 13.73 -6.22 -0.21
CA ARG A 74 13.99 -6.85 -1.50
C ARG A 74 15.26 -7.70 -1.48
N SER A 75 16.32 -7.21 -0.85
CA SER A 75 17.56 -7.98 -0.68
C SER A 75 17.36 -9.22 0.20
N LEU A 76 16.55 -9.09 1.26
CA LEU A 76 16.21 -10.21 2.15
C LEU A 76 15.35 -11.28 1.43
N ILE A 77 14.39 -10.86 0.60
CA ILE A 77 13.60 -11.75 -0.25
C ILE A 77 14.53 -12.58 -1.15
N MET A 78 15.51 -11.95 -1.79
CA MET A 78 16.46 -12.65 -2.66
C MET A 78 17.25 -13.73 -1.90
N VAL A 79 17.74 -13.41 -0.70
CA VAL A 79 18.44 -14.39 0.16
C VAL A 79 17.51 -15.52 0.58
N MET A 80 16.26 -15.23 0.95
CA MET A 80 15.29 -16.24 1.34
C MET A 80 14.97 -17.20 0.20
N ILE A 81 14.68 -16.68 -1.00
CA ILE A 81 14.38 -17.53 -2.17
C ILE A 81 15.58 -18.38 -2.55
N ARG A 82 16.79 -17.80 -2.56
CA ARG A 82 18.02 -18.55 -2.81
C ARG A 82 18.20 -19.67 -1.78
N ALA A 83 18.07 -19.35 -0.49
CA ALA A 83 18.19 -20.33 0.58
C ALA A 83 17.17 -21.47 0.43
N ALA A 84 15.91 -21.13 0.11
CA ALA A 84 14.86 -22.11 -0.14
C ALA A 84 15.19 -23.03 -1.33
N LYS A 85 15.68 -22.48 -2.45
CA LYS A 85 16.07 -23.27 -3.63
C LYS A 85 17.27 -24.18 -3.36
N GLU A 86 18.23 -23.75 -2.54
CA GLU A 86 19.38 -24.57 -2.17
C GLU A 86 19.00 -25.71 -1.21
N VAL A 87 18.07 -25.46 -0.28
CA VAL A 87 17.57 -26.47 0.67
C VAL A 87 16.60 -27.45 -0.03
N PHE A 88 15.75 -26.93 -0.90
CA PHE A 88 14.71 -27.67 -1.62
C PHE A 88 14.79 -27.40 -3.13
N PRO A 89 15.65 -28.15 -3.87
CA PRO A 89 15.74 -28.00 -5.32
C PRO A 89 14.39 -28.17 -6.01
N GLY A 90 14.05 -27.23 -6.90
CA GLY A 90 12.77 -27.22 -7.63
C GLY A 90 11.59 -26.64 -6.84
N CYS A 91 11.80 -26.11 -5.63
CA CYS A 91 10.74 -25.42 -4.90
C CYS A 91 10.27 -24.15 -5.62
N GLN A 92 9.05 -23.73 -5.34
CA GLN A 92 8.55 -22.40 -5.71
C GLN A 92 8.33 -21.56 -4.46
N VAL A 93 8.63 -20.27 -4.56
CA VAL A 93 8.40 -19.30 -3.50
C VAL A 93 7.51 -18.19 -4.04
N ARG A 94 6.46 -17.85 -3.30
CA ARG A 94 5.59 -16.72 -3.58
C ARG A 94 5.64 -15.71 -2.43
N ILE A 95 5.98 -14.47 -2.72
CA ILE A 95 5.90 -13.34 -1.79
C ILE A 95 4.62 -12.59 -2.10
N MET A 96 3.68 -12.52 -1.15
CA MET A 96 2.33 -12.06 -1.43
C MET A 96 2.08 -10.68 -0.84
N TYR A 97 1.78 -10.58 0.45
CA TYR A 97 1.29 -9.34 1.05
C TYR A 97 2.01 -9.00 2.36
N SER A 98 1.88 -7.74 2.79
CA SER A 98 2.41 -7.32 4.08
C SER A 98 1.47 -7.76 5.21
N LEU A 99 2.01 -8.41 6.24
CA LEU A 99 1.28 -8.84 7.43
C LEU A 99 2.18 -8.71 8.66
N SER A 100 1.66 -8.23 9.79
CA SER A 100 2.39 -8.09 11.07
C SER A 100 3.79 -7.44 10.95
N LYS A 101 3.89 -6.36 10.16
CA LYS A 101 5.14 -5.63 9.87
C LYS A 101 6.23 -6.52 9.22
N GLY A 102 5.84 -7.59 8.56
CA GLY A 102 6.68 -8.41 7.67
C GLY A 102 5.96 -8.72 6.36
N LEU A 103 6.45 -9.72 5.65
CA LEU A 103 5.90 -10.20 4.39
C LEU A 103 5.41 -11.63 4.55
N TYR A 104 4.15 -11.87 4.23
CA TYR A 104 3.63 -13.21 4.05
C TYR A 104 4.09 -13.77 2.71
N GLY A 105 4.50 -15.03 2.74
CA GLY A 105 4.77 -15.79 1.53
C GLY A 105 4.52 -17.27 1.71
N GLU A 106 4.48 -17.98 0.59
CA GLU A 106 4.26 -19.42 0.54
C GLU A 106 5.45 -20.11 -0.12
N LEU A 107 5.82 -21.26 0.43
CA LEU A 107 6.87 -22.13 -0.07
C LEU A 107 6.21 -23.43 -0.53
N TYR A 108 6.45 -23.83 -1.78
CA TYR A 108 5.90 -25.05 -2.35
C TYR A 108 7.04 -26.03 -2.63
N ILE A 109 7.04 -27.15 -1.91
CA ILE A 109 8.06 -28.21 -1.99
C ILE A 109 7.47 -29.57 -2.38
N GLY A 110 6.30 -29.58 -3.03
CA GLY A 110 5.56 -30.79 -3.42
C GLY A 110 4.79 -31.48 -2.27
N ARG A 111 4.88 -30.96 -1.05
CA ARG A 111 4.09 -31.35 0.13
C ARG A 111 3.83 -30.12 1.02
N PRO A 112 2.90 -30.19 1.99
CA PRO A 112 2.74 -29.13 2.98
C PRO A 112 4.05 -28.81 3.70
N VAL A 113 4.33 -27.51 3.86
CA VAL A 113 5.48 -27.00 4.61
C VAL A 113 5.23 -27.15 6.10
N MET A 114 6.25 -27.59 6.82
CA MET A 114 6.26 -27.66 8.27
C MET A 114 7.26 -26.65 8.84
N GLU A 115 7.10 -26.30 10.12
CA GLU A 115 8.01 -25.39 10.82
C GLU A 115 9.49 -25.81 10.71
N LYS A 116 9.78 -27.11 10.79
CA LYS A 116 11.15 -27.64 10.62
C LYS A 116 11.76 -27.35 9.25
N ASP A 117 10.94 -27.26 8.20
CA ASP A 117 11.41 -26.97 6.85
C ASP A 117 11.85 -25.51 6.74
N LEU A 118 11.08 -24.60 7.36
CA LEU A 118 11.46 -23.19 7.42
C LEU A 118 12.69 -22.95 8.29
N ARG A 119 12.89 -23.73 9.36
CA ARG A 119 14.13 -23.66 10.15
C ARG A 119 15.36 -23.98 9.30
N LEU A 120 15.29 -24.98 8.42
CA LEU A 120 16.39 -25.30 7.48
C LEU A 120 16.65 -24.14 6.51
N VAL A 121 15.59 -23.50 6.01
CA VAL A 121 15.71 -22.31 5.16
C VAL A 121 16.34 -21.15 5.93
N GLU A 122 15.89 -20.87 7.16
CA GLU A 122 16.44 -19.82 8.00
C GLU A 122 17.93 -20.04 8.32
N GLU A 123 18.31 -21.25 8.71
CA GLU A 123 19.71 -21.63 8.93
C GLU A 123 20.55 -21.35 7.68
N ARG A 124 20.03 -21.70 6.51
CA ARG A 124 20.72 -21.44 5.25
C ARG A 124 20.79 -19.94 4.90
N MET A 125 19.73 -19.18 5.16
CA MET A 125 19.75 -17.71 5.02
C MET A 125 20.84 -17.08 5.89
N ARG A 126 20.93 -17.49 7.17
CA ARG A 126 21.95 -17.00 8.10
C ARG A 126 23.36 -17.34 7.62
N ALA A 127 23.57 -18.54 7.05
CA ALA A 127 24.85 -18.91 6.47
C ALA A 127 25.23 -18.06 5.25
N ILE A 128 24.29 -17.77 4.35
CA ILE A 128 24.52 -16.89 3.19
C ILE A 128 24.88 -15.47 3.66
N ILE A 129 24.13 -14.93 4.62
CA ILE A 129 24.36 -13.60 5.19
C ILE A 129 25.73 -13.52 5.89
N ALA A 130 26.10 -14.55 6.66
CA ALA A 130 27.39 -14.61 7.35
C ALA A 130 28.59 -14.68 6.38
N ALA A 131 28.38 -15.21 5.17
CA ALA A 131 29.40 -15.24 4.12
C ALA A 131 29.59 -13.87 3.42
N ASP A 132 28.73 -12.88 3.69
CA ASP A 132 28.76 -11.54 3.11
C ASP A 132 28.91 -11.53 1.57
N GLU A 133 28.16 -12.42 0.92
CA GLU A 133 28.21 -12.55 -0.54
C GLU A 133 27.73 -11.28 -1.24
N LYS A 134 28.42 -10.91 -2.33
CA LYS A 134 28.05 -9.74 -3.15
C LYS A 134 26.71 -9.96 -3.85
N ILE A 135 25.94 -8.88 -3.95
CA ILE A 135 24.74 -8.81 -4.80
C ILE A 135 25.09 -7.94 -6.00
N GLU A 136 25.29 -8.58 -7.14
CA GLU A 136 25.77 -7.94 -8.36
C GLU A 136 24.63 -7.57 -9.29
N LYS A 137 24.65 -6.33 -9.79
CA LYS A 137 23.72 -5.87 -10.81
C LYS A 137 24.31 -6.03 -12.19
N GLN A 138 23.60 -6.72 -13.07
CA GLN A 138 23.99 -6.96 -14.45
C GLN A 138 22.92 -6.43 -15.40
N LYS A 139 23.34 -5.73 -16.45
CA LYS A 139 22.44 -5.42 -17.57
C LYS A 139 22.38 -6.62 -18.50
N MET A 140 21.18 -6.98 -18.90
CA MET A 140 20.92 -8.13 -19.77
C MET A 140 19.90 -7.74 -20.84
N PRO A 141 20.10 -8.15 -22.12
CA PRO A 141 19.07 -8.01 -23.15
C PRO A 141 17.74 -8.65 -22.70
N LEU A 142 16.62 -7.99 -22.97
CA LEU A 142 15.30 -8.44 -22.50
C LEU A 142 15.00 -9.89 -22.92
N GLU A 143 15.26 -10.21 -24.18
CA GLU A 143 15.10 -11.55 -24.78
C GLU A 143 15.91 -12.63 -24.04
N GLU A 144 17.13 -12.30 -23.60
CA GLU A 144 17.99 -13.21 -22.86
C GLU A 144 17.46 -13.43 -21.44
N ALA A 145 17.02 -12.36 -20.76
CA ALA A 145 16.39 -12.46 -19.45
C ALA A 145 15.11 -13.31 -19.47
N ILE A 146 14.28 -13.18 -20.52
CA ILE A 146 13.09 -14.01 -20.71
C ILE A 146 13.47 -15.49 -20.87
N ARG A 147 14.50 -15.81 -21.66
CA ARG A 147 14.99 -17.19 -21.83
C ARG A 147 15.55 -17.76 -20.52
N LEU A 148 16.33 -16.97 -19.78
CA LEU A 148 16.87 -17.34 -18.48
C LEU A 148 15.75 -17.76 -17.52
N PHE A 149 14.73 -16.91 -17.34
CA PHE A 149 13.66 -17.20 -16.39
C PHE A 149 12.74 -18.34 -16.83
N LYS A 150 12.54 -18.55 -18.14
CA LYS A 150 11.83 -19.74 -18.64
C LYS A 150 12.59 -21.03 -18.32
N ALA A 151 13.92 -21.03 -18.49
CA ALA A 151 14.76 -22.19 -18.19
C ALA A 151 14.75 -22.53 -16.69
N GLU A 152 14.67 -21.51 -15.83
CA GLU A 152 14.57 -21.63 -14.37
C GLU A 152 13.15 -21.95 -13.85
N GLY A 153 12.17 -22.13 -14.74
CA GLY A 153 10.77 -22.38 -14.37
C GLY A 153 10.01 -21.17 -13.81
N LEU A 154 10.58 -19.96 -13.89
CA LEU A 154 9.99 -18.69 -13.43
C LEU A 154 9.15 -18.06 -14.55
N THR A 155 8.08 -18.75 -14.95
CA THR A 155 7.27 -18.39 -16.13
C THR A 155 6.44 -17.12 -15.94
N ASP A 156 5.99 -16.86 -14.72
CA ASP A 156 5.28 -15.63 -14.32
C ASP A 156 6.15 -14.38 -14.58
N LYS A 157 7.42 -14.45 -14.19
CA LYS A 157 8.41 -13.40 -14.39
C LYS A 157 8.75 -13.23 -15.87
N ALA A 158 8.95 -14.34 -16.59
CA ALA A 158 9.17 -14.29 -18.03
C ALA A 158 8.00 -13.64 -18.78
N GLN A 159 6.76 -13.91 -18.36
CA GLN A 159 5.56 -13.29 -18.90
C GLN A 159 5.43 -11.81 -18.53
N LEU A 160 5.73 -11.41 -17.29
CA LEU A 160 5.79 -10.00 -16.91
C LEU A 160 6.76 -9.23 -17.83
N LEU A 161 7.93 -9.81 -18.08
CA LEU A 161 8.98 -9.19 -18.90
C LEU A 161 8.61 -9.11 -20.38
N SER A 162 7.80 -10.03 -20.92
CA SER A 162 7.39 -9.98 -22.34
C SER A 162 6.54 -8.76 -22.70
N TYR A 163 5.93 -8.10 -21.72
CA TYR A 163 5.17 -6.85 -21.92
C TYR A 163 6.03 -5.58 -21.78
N LYS A 164 7.31 -5.68 -21.40
CA LYS A 164 8.18 -4.50 -21.28
C LYS A 164 8.57 -3.96 -22.65
N GLN A 165 8.55 -2.64 -22.77
CA GLN A 165 8.96 -1.90 -23.97
C GLN A 165 10.46 -1.52 -23.96
N THR A 166 11.26 -2.11 -23.06
CA THR A 166 12.69 -1.78 -22.89
C THR A 166 13.58 -2.81 -23.58
N GLN A 167 14.69 -2.38 -24.19
CA GLN A 167 15.64 -3.30 -24.83
C GLN A 167 16.47 -4.13 -23.84
N GLU A 168 16.73 -3.59 -22.66
CA GLU A 168 17.52 -4.23 -21.61
C GLU A 168 16.81 -4.15 -20.26
N VAL A 169 17.13 -5.11 -19.38
CA VAL A 169 16.70 -5.14 -17.99
C VAL A 169 17.90 -5.29 -17.06
N SER A 170 17.73 -4.85 -15.81
CA SER A 170 18.70 -5.11 -14.75
C SER A 170 18.32 -6.39 -14.00
N ILE A 171 19.23 -7.35 -14.01
CA ILE A 171 19.15 -8.62 -13.28
C ILE A 171 20.11 -8.54 -12.10
N TYR A 172 19.73 -9.12 -10.97
CA TYR A 172 20.58 -9.22 -9.79
C TYR A 172 21.06 -10.65 -9.62
N ARG A 173 22.34 -10.80 -9.28
CA ARG A 173 23.01 -12.08 -9.03
C ARG A 173 23.55 -12.12 -7.60
N CYS A 174 23.29 -13.21 -6.88
CA CYS A 174 23.86 -13.47 -5.57
C CYS A 174 24.33 -14.93 -5.54
N GLY A 175 25.64 -15.16 -5.55
CA GLY A 175 26.21 -16.47 -5.86
C GLY A 175 25.82 -16.91 -7.27
N ASP A 176 25.22 -18.09 -7.38
CA ASP A 176 24.71 -18.65 -8.64
C ASP A 176 23.22 -18.34 -8.89
N TYR A 177 22.56 -17.64 -7.97
CA TYR A 177 21.15 -17.31 -8.09
C TYR A 177 20.95 -15.98 -8.81
N TYR A 178 20.09 -15.99 -9.84
CA TYR A 178 19.70 -14.83 -10.63
C TYR A 178 18.21 -14.49 -10.44
N ASP A 179 17.90 -13.21 -10.33
CA ASP A 179 16.52 -12.75 -10.21
C ASP A 179 16.31 -11.34 -10.76
N TYR A 180 15.05 -11.03 -11.06
CA TYR A 180 14.59 -9.72 -11.46
C TYR A 180 13.87 -9.05 -10.28
N TYR A 181 14.30 -7.83 -9.93
CA TYR A 181 13.64 -7.01 -8.92
C TYR A 181 13.29 -5.64 -9.45
N TYR A 182 12.11 -5.16 -9.03
CA TYR A 182 11.69 -3.79 -9.26
C TYR A 182 12.30 -2.86 -8.20
N GLY A 183 13.55 -2.44 -8.43
CA GLY A 183 14.24 -1.43 -7.62
C GLY A 183 15.70 -1.78 -7.32
N TYR A 184 16.29 -1.05 -6.35
CA TYR A 184 17.70 -1.18 -5.93
C TYR A 184 17.95 -2.19 -4.81
N MET A 185 19.13 -2.80 -4.80
CA MET A 185 19.49 -3.82 -3.82
C MET A 185 20.63 -3.36 -2.92
N LEU A 186 20.81 -4.04 -1.79
CA LEU A 186 22.00 -3.91 -0.97
C LEU A 186 23.23 -4.39 -1.75
N PRO A 187 24.44 -3.88 -1.44
CA PRO A 187 25.66 -4.28 -2.16
C PRO A 187 26.11 -5.71 -1.82
N SER A 188 25.78 -6.21 -0.64
CA SER A 188 26.09 -7.57 -0.19
C SER A 188 25.10 -8.06 0.86
N THR A 189 25.09 -9.38 1.08
CA THR A 189 24.17 -10.05 2.01
C THR A 189 24.49 -9.77 3.48
N GLY A 190 25.74 -9.43 3.83
CA GLY A 190 26.14 -9.06 5.19
C GLY A 190 25.50 -7.78 5.71
N PHE A 191 24.82 -7.03 4.82
CA PHE A 191 24.01 -5.89 5.23
C PHE A 191 22.68 -6.32 5.91
N LEU A 192 22.25 -7.57 5.79
CA LEU A 192 20.99 -8.07 6.33
C LEU A 192 21.14 -8.55 7.78
N LYS A 193 21.40 -7.63 8.70
CA LYS A 193 21.76 -7.95 10.09
C LYS A 193 20.63 -8.60 10.89
N GLU A 194 19.40 -8.14 10.69
CA GLU A 194 18.24 -8.49 11.51
C GLU A 194 17.10 -9.02 10.64
N PHE A 195 16.66 -10.24 10.90
CA PHE A 195 15.45 -10.81 10.31
C PHE A 195 14.93 -11.97 11.14
N GLU A 196 13.66 -12.31 10.89
CA GLU A 196 12.97 -13.43 11.49
C GLU A 196 12.13 -14.14 10.42
N LEU A 197 12.20 -15.47 10.36
CA LEU A 197 11.39 -16.30 9.47
C LEU A 197 10.44 -17.15 10.31
N LEU A 198 9.19 -16.70 10.44
CA LEU A 198 8.19 -17.38 11.25
C LEU A 198 7.33 -18.31 10.40
N PHE A 199 7.04 -19.50 10.91
CA PHE A 199 6.00 -20.35 10.34
C PHE A 199 4.62 -19.72 10.56
N HIS A 200 3.85 -19.57 9.48
CA HIS A 200 2.51 -18.99 9.52
C HIS A 200 1.62 -19.70 8.52
N LEU A 201 0.85 -20.68 8.99
CA LEU A 201 0.06 -21.59 8.16
C LEU A 201 -0.81 -20.84 7.14
N PRO A 202 -0.83 -21.25 5.85
CA PRO A 202 -0.07 -22.36 5.23
C PRO A 202 1.37 -22.01 4.76
N GLY A 203 1.86 -20.80 5.00
CA GLY A 203 3.17 -20.30 4.55
C GLY A 203 4.09 -19.84 5.68
N PHE A 204 4.70 -18.67 5.48
CA PHE A 204 5.67 -18.06 6.40
C PHE A 204 5.50 -16.54 6.47
N LEU A 205 6.06 -15.94 7.53
CA LEU A 205 6.26 -14.50 7.67
C LEU A 205 7.76 -14.20 7.67
N LEU A 206 8.21 -13.44 6.68
CA LEU A 206 9.54 -12.88 6.61
C LEU A 206 9.52 -11.47 7.23
N ARG A 207 10.04 -11.33 8.44
CA ARG A 207 9.99 -10.09 9.24
C ARG A 207 11.37 -9.47 9.35
N TYR A 208 11.40 -8.14 9.40
CA TYR A 208 12.62 -7.34 9.35
C TYR A 208 12.39 -5.98 10.04
N PRO A 209 13.45 -5.20 10.33
CA PRO A 209 13.31 -3.86 10.89
C PRO A 209 12.39 -2.95 10.07
N SER A 210 11.64 -2.09 10.75
CA SER A 210 10.68 -1.16 10.13
C SER A 210 11.20 0.27 10.18
N GLN A 211 10.49 1.18 9.48
CA GLN A 211 10.79 2.61 9.53
C GLN A 211 10.73 3.18 10.96
N THR A 212 9.84 2.64 11.80
CA THR A 212 9.64 3.07 13.19
C THR A 212 10.45 2.24 14.19
N SER A 213 11.10 1.17 13.74
CA SER A 213 11.99 0.33 14.54
C SER A 213 13.17 -0.12 13.67
N PRO A 214 14.09 0.81 13.31
CA PRO A 214 15.15 0.55 12.33
C PRO A 214 16.26 -0.37 12.85
N GLU A 215 16.37 -0.55 14.16
CA GLU A 215 17.45 -1.33 14.80
C GLU A 215 17.06 -2.77 15.11
N LYS A 216 15.77 -3.13 15.07
CA LYS A 216 15.30 -4.47 15.45
C LYS A 216 14.00 -4.85 14.76
N VAL A 217 13.72 -6.14 14.67
CA VAL A 217 12.42 -6.63 14.21
C VAL A 217 11.33 -6.23 15.23
N PRO A 218 10.23 -5.59 14.81
CA PRO A 218 9.12 -5.24 15.71
C PRO A 218 8.49 -6.49 16.37
N PRO A 219 7.78 -6.36 17.51
CA PRO A 219 7.01 -7.47 18.08
C PRO A 219 5.98 -8.04 17.10
N TYR A 220 5.77 -9.35 17.12
CA TYR A 220 4.72 -10.00 16.35
C TYR A 220 3.34 -9.62 16.91
N VAL A 221 2.40 -9.29 16.01
CA VAL A 221 1.01 -9.02 16.35
C VAL A 221 0.14 -9.85 15.42
N GLU A 222 -0.69 -10.72 16.00
CA GLU A 222 -1.58 -11.57 15.23
C GLU A 222 -2.68 -10.74 14.55
N GLN A 223 -2.91 -10.98 13.26
CA GLN A 223 -3.84 -10.22 12.42
C GLN A 223 -4.75 -11.19 11.65
N ARG A 224 -5.61 -11.92 12.39
CA ARG A 224 -6.43 -13.01 11.83
C ARG A 224 -7.41 -12.53 10.78
N LYS A 225 -8.13 -11.43 11.04
CA LYS A 225 -9.15 -10.93 10.11
C LYS A 225 -8.50 -10.42 8.84
N LEU A 226 -7.38 -9.73 8.95
CA LEU A 226 -6.63 -9.27 7.78
C LEU A 226 -6.10 -10.44 6.94
N SER A 227 -5.54 -11.48 7.57
CA SER A 227 -5.09 -12.70 6.89
C SER A 227 -6.24 -13.39 6.14
N GLN A 228 -7.43 -13.50 6.75
CA GLN A 228 -8.61 -14.07 6.11
C GLN A 228 -9.04 -13.29 4.85
N ILE A 229 -8.95 -11.96 4.86
CA ILE A 229 -9.27 -11.15 3.68
C ILE A 229 -8.30 -11.41 2.54
N PHE A 230 -7.00 -11.55 2.84
CA PHE A 230 -6.03 -11.88 1.81
C PHE A 230 -6.28 -13.27 1.21
N TYR A 231 -6.58 -14.27 2.03
CA TYR A 231 -6.96 -15.60 1.56
C TYR A 231 -8.24 -15.59 0.70
N GLU A 232 -9.27 -14.84 1.10
CA GLU A 232 -10.49 -14.66 0.31
C GLU A 232 -10.18 -14.10 -1.08
N TYR A 233 -9.29 -13.12 -1.17
CA TYR A 233 -8.95 -12.47 -2.45
C TYR A 233 -8.00 -13.29 -3.31
N GLU A 234 -7.15 -14.13 -2.71
CA GLU A 234 -6.41 -15.14 -3.47
C GLU A 234 -7.38 -16.07 -4.20
N LYS A 235 -8.44 -16.54 -3.53
CA LYS A 235 -9.50 -17.34 -4.17
C LYS A 235 -10.25 -16.58 -5.25
N TRP A 236 -10.42 -15.27 -5.12
CA TRP A 236 -10.98 -14.45 -6.19
C TRP A 236 -10.03 -14.35 -7.39
N GLY A 237 -8.71 -14.24 -7.16
CA GLY A 237 -7.70 -14.29 -8.22
C GLY A 237 -7.76 -15.59 -9.03
N GLU A 238 -7.95 -16.74 -8.35
CA GLU A 238 -8.18 -18.04 -9.00
C GLU A 238 -9.43 -18.02 -9.90
N VAL A 239 -10.55 -17.48 -9.41
CA VAL A 239 -11.82 -17.37 -10.17
C VAL A 239 -11.68 -16.44 -11.38
N LEU A 240 -10.90 -15.36 -11.24
CA LEU A 240 -10.68 -14.37 -12.29
C LEU A 240 -9.58 -14.79 -13.28
N GLU A 241 -8.89 -15.90 -13.03
CA GLU A 241 -7.70 -16.38 -13.76
C GLU A 241 -6.56 -15.33 -13.81
N VAL A 242 -6.50 -14.45 -12.81
CA VAL A 242 -5.50 -13.37 -12.71
C VAL A 242 -4.87 -13.40 -11.34
N ASN A 243 -3.57 -13.71 -11.29
CA ASN A 243 -2.78 -13.79 -10.05
C ASN A 243 -1.60 -12.80 -10.04
N ASP A 244 -1.20 -12.32 -11.21
CA ASP A 244 -0.10 -11.36 -11.40
C ASP A 244 -0.34 -10.43 -12.60
N ILE A 245 0.48 -9.38 -12.73
CA ILE A 245 0.37 -8.41 -13.84
C ILE A 245 0.52 -9.10 -15.20
N GLY A 246 1.35 -10.13 -15.32
CA GLY A 246 1.50 -10.89 -16.56
C GLY A 246 0.16 -11.49 -17.00
N SER A 247 -0.52 -12.20 -16.11
CA SER A 247 -1.85 -12.78 -16.35
C SER A 247 -2.93 -11.73 -16.63
N LEU A 248 -2.90 -10.59 -15.92
CA LEU A 248 -3.79 -9.45 -16.20
C LEU A 248 -3.58 -8.91 -17.62
N ASN A 249 -2.33 -8.65 -18.00
CA ASN A 249 -1.99 -8.13 -19.33
C ASN A 249 -2.41 -9.11 -20.43
N ARG A 250 -2.23 -10.41 -20.21
CA ARG A 250 -2.70 -11.45 -21.13
C ARG A 250 -4.21 -11.40 -21.34
N MET A 251 -4.99 -11.21 -20.26
CA MET A 251 -6.45 -11.06 -20.35
C MET A 251 -6.85 -9.81 -21.13
N ILE A 252 -6.14 -8.69 -20.92
CA ILE A 252 -6.38 -7.43 -21.64
C ILE A 252 -6.05 -7.60 -23.14
N GLU A 253 -4.88 -8.15 -23.46
CA GLU A 253 -4.42 -8.41 -24.83
C GLU A 253 -5.35 -9.38 -25.58
N ALA A 254 -5.89 -10.38 -24.88
CA ALA A 254 -6.88 -11.32 -25.43
C ALA A 254 -8.29 -10.70 -25.60
N GLY A 255 -8.48 -9.41 -25.31
CA GLY A 255 -9.77 -8.73 -25.44
C GLY A 255 -10.78 -9.06 -24.32
N LYS A 256 -10.36 -9.78 -23.27
CA LYS A 256 -11.21 -10.23 -22.16
C LYS A 256 -11.30 -9.24 -20.98
N GLY A 257 -10.76 -8.04 -21.14
CA GLY A 257 -10.78 -7.02 -20.08
C GLY A 257 -12.19 -6.63 -19.60
N HIS A 258 -13.18 -6.61 -20.50
CA HIS A 258 -14.57 -6.32 -20.15
C HIS A 258 -15.21 -7.42 -19.28
N GLU A 259 -14.93 -8.69 -19.59
CA GLU A 259 -15.37 -9.84 -18.80
C GLU A 259 -14.76 -9.80 -17.39
N LEU A 260 -13.46 -9.49 -17.31
CA LEU A 260 -12.75 -9.30 -16.05
C LEU A 260 -13.38 -8.21 -15.18
N ILE A 261 -13.74 -7.06 -15.77
CA ILE A 261 -14.41 -5.97 -15.06
C ILE A 261 -15.73 -6.46 -14.45
N ARG A 262 -16.59 -7.09 -15.26
CA ARG A 262 -17.91 -7.56 -14.84
C ARG A 262 -17.82 -8.60 -13.70
N LEU A 263 -16.89 -9.56 -13.81
CA LEU A 263 -16.69 -10.57 -12.78
C LEU A 263 -16.16 -9.97 -11.47
N ALA A 264 -15.15 -9.10 -11.54
CA ALA A 264 -14.57 -8.46 -10.35
C ALA A 264 -15.58 -7.56 -9.62
N GLU A 265 -16.42 -6.82 -10.37
CA GLU A 265 -17.49 -6.00 -9.79
C GLU A 265 -18.61 -6.84 -9.18
N ALA A 266 -18.97 -7.97 -9.82
CA ALA A 266 -19.95 -8.90 -9.26
C ALA A 266 -19.47 -9.53 -7.95
N LEU A 267 -18.17 -9.86 -7.83
CA LEU A 267 -17.58 -10.35 -6.58
C LEU A 267 -17.64 -9.30 -5.47
N GLN A 268 -17.30 -8.04 -5.76
CA GLN A 268 -17.45 -6.95 -4.79
C GLN A 268 -18.92 -6.76 -4.36
N GLU A 269 -19.86 -6.74 -5.30
CA GLU A 269 -21.28 -6.57 -4.97
C GLU A 269 -21.79 -7.72 -4.10
N LYS A 270 -21.40 -8.96 -4.41
CA LYS A 270 -21.72 -10.14 -3.59
C LYS A 270 -21.19 -9.99 -2.16
N LYS A 271 -19.98 -9.47 -1.98
CA LYS A 271 -19.41 -9.23 -0.64
C LYS A 271 -20.13 -8.12 0.11
N ILE A 272 -20.52 -7.03 -0.55
CA ILE A 272 -21.28 -5.94 0.07
C ILE A 272 -22.66 -6.44 0.53
N ALA A 273 -23.36 -7.21 -0.30
CA ALA A 273 -24.62 -7.85 0.06
C ALA A 273 -24.45 -8.76 1.28
N HIS A 274 -23.41 -9.60 1.30
CA HIS A 274 -23.09 -10.43 2.47
C HIS A 274 -22.85 -9.60 3.74
N ILE A 275 -22.14 -8.47 3.66
CA ILE A 275 -21.95 -7.57 4.82
C ILE A 275 -23.30 -7.00 5.28
N ALA A 276 -24.18 -6.62 4.36
CA ALA A 276 -25.53 -6.16 4.70
C ALA A 276 -26.36 -7.26 5.38
N ASP A 277 -26.23 -8.51 4.95
CA ASP A 277 -26.89 -9.66 5.58
C ASP A 277 -26.40 -9.88 7.01
N GLU A 278 -25.09 -9.84 7.26
CA GLU A 278 -24.51 -9.94 8.61
C GLU A 278 -25.03 -8.83 9.53
N ILE A 279 -25.06 -7.58 9.06
CA ILE A 279 -25.61 -6.45 9.83
C ILE A 279 -27.11 -6.66 10.12
N THR A 280 -27.85 -7.20 9.14
CA THR A 280 -29.31 -7.36 9.24
C THR A 280 -29.69 -8.45 10.25
N ARG A 281 -28.86 -9.48 10.45
CA ARG A 281 -29.12 -10.54 11.44
C ARG A 281 -29.30 -9.99 12.86
N ASP A 282 -28.57 -8.93 13.19
CA ASP A 282 -28.62 -8.26 14.50
C ASP A 282 -29.33 -6.89 14.44
N ARG A 283 -30.21 -6.66 13.46
CA ARG A 283 -30.80 -5.32 13.19
C ARG A 283 -31.54 -4.68 14.37
N GLU A 284 -32.05 -5.46 15.31
CA GLU A 284 -32.72 -4.95 16.51
C GLU A 284 -31.72 -4.40 17.54
N ARG A 285 -30.48 -4.92 17.52
CA ARG A 285 -29.40 -4.54 18.42
C ARG A 285 -28.54 -3.41 17.83
N ILE A 286 -28.17 -3.53 16.56
CA ILE A 286 -27.25 -2.61 15.89
C ILE A 286 -27.90 -1.25 15.67
N ARG A 287 -27.34 -0.21 16.31
CA ARG A 287 -27.75 1.18 16.13
C ARG A 287 -26.80 1.94 15.22
N LEU A 288 -25.51 1.65 15.30
CA LEU A 288 -24.46 2.30 14.50
C LEU A 288 -23.75 1.28 13.63
N VAL A 289 -23.50 1.64 12.37
CA VAL A 289 -22.57 0.92 11.49
C VAL A 289 -21.41 1.86 11.19
N MET A 290 -20.25 1.58 11.75
CA MET A 290 -19.05 2.41 11.62
C MET A 290 -18.20 1.90 10.45
N ILE A 291 -17.93 2.75 9.47
CA ILE A 291 -17.17 2.41 8.26
C ILE A 291 -15.88 3.22 8.28
N ALA A 292 -14.75 2.53 8.43
CA ALA A 292 -13.47 3.20 8.60
C ALA A 292 -12.39 2.53 7.77
N GLY A 293 -11.44 3.35 7.33
CA GLY A 293 -10.49 2.92 6.34
C GLY A 293 -9.55 4.06 6.00
N PRO A 294 -8.31 3.74 5.62
CA PRO A 294 -7.30 4.74 5.34
C PRO A 294 -7.64 5.53 4.07
N SER A 295 -6.86 6.57 3.75
CA SER A 295 -7.18 7.44 2.61
C SER A 295 -7.23 6.64 1.29
N SER A 296 -8.14 7.01 0.38
CA SER A 296 -8.36 6.32 -0.91
C SER A 296 -8.82 4.86 -0.81
N SER A 297 -9.49 4.50 0.28
CA SER A 297 -10.11 3.18 0.48
C SER A 297 -11.50 3.03 -0.16
N GLY A 298 -12.15 4.10 -0.63
CA GLY A 298 -13.48 4.01 -1.24
C GLY A 298 -14.65 3.98 -0.24
N LYS A 299 -14.45 4.56 0.97
CA LYS A 299 -15.45 4.59 2.05
C LYS A 299 -16.79 5.16 1.60
N THR A 300 -16.77 6.30 0.92
CA THR A 300 -17.99 7.03 0.55
C THR A 300 -18.84 6.18 -0.37
N THR A 301 -18.25 5.63 -1.45
CA THR A 301 -18.98 4.78 -2.39
C THR A 301 -19.42 3.46 -1.77
N PHE A 302 -18.56 2.82 -0.97
CA PHE A 302 -18.93 1.62 -0.22
C PHE A 302 -20.12 1.87 0.70
N THR A 303 -20.14 2.99 1.43
CA THR A 303 -21.24 3.36 2.34
C THR A 303 -22.57 3.49 1.59
N GLN A 304 -22.56 4.10 0.40
CA GLN A 304 -23.77 4.23 -0.42
C GLN A 304 -24.26 2.86 -0.94
N ARG A 305 -23.34 2.01 -1.43
CA ARG A 305 -23.69 0.65 -1.87
C ARG A 305 -24.23 -0.21 -0.72
N LEU A 306 -23.58 -0.16 0.45
CA LEU A 306 -24.04 -0.86 1.65
C LEU A 306 -25.42 -0.36 2.08
N ALA A 307 -25.67 0.95 2.02
CA ALA A 307 -26.98 1.51 2.34
C ALA A 307 -28.09 0.96 1.43
N ILE A 308 -27.79 0.77 0.14
CA ILE A 308 -28.72 0.15 -0.81
C ILE A 308 -28.98 -1.32 -0.43
N GLN A 309 -27.95 -2.10 -0.16
CA GLN A 309 -28.11 -3.51 0.23
C GLN A 309 -28.88 -3.67 1.55
N LEU A 310 -28.64 -2.79 2.53
CA LEU A 310 -29.45 -2.74 3.75
C LEU A 310 -30.94 -2.43 3.45
N ARG A 311 -31.23 -1.54 2.49
CA ARG A 311 -32.60 -1.26 2.05
C ARG A 311 -33.26 -2.44 1.35
N VAL A 312 -32.51 -3.21 0.56
CA VAL A 312 -32.99 -4.48 -0.01
C VAL A 312 -33.39 -5.44 1.11
N ASN A 313 -32.63 -5.46 2.21
CA ASN A 313 -32.93 -6.23 3.42
C ASN A 313 -34.04 -5.63 4.32
N GLY A 314 -34.72 -4.57 3.86
CA GLY A 314 -35.80 -3.90 4.59
C GLY A 314 -35.33 -2.95 5.70
N VAL A 315 -34.02 -2.75 5.86
CA VAL A 315 -33.43 -1.81 6.83
C VAL A 315 -33.30 -0.44 6.18
N ARG A 316 -33.68 0.64 6.87
CA ARG A 316 -33.66 2.00 6.30
C ARG A 316 -32.57 2.85 6.93
N PRO A 317 -31.29 2.62 6.58
CA PRO A 317 -30.19 3.34 7.19
C PRO A 317 -30.18 4.82 6.80
N VAL A 318 -29.54 5.61 7.66
CA VAL A 318 -29.26 7.03 7.45
C VAL A 318 -27.76 7.25 7.56
N SER A 319 -27.16 7.95 6.61
CA SER A 319 -25.72 8.13 6.55
C SER A 319 -25.28 9.48 7.13
N LEU A 320 -24.19 9.47 7.89
CA LEU A 320 -23.44 10.64 8.37
C LEU A 320 -21.98 10.50 7.96
N SER A 321 -21.38 11.59 7.48
CA SER A 321 -19.95 11.67 7.21
C SER A 321 -19.25 12.34 8.40
N LEU A 322 -18.17 11.74 8.90
CA LEU A 322 -17.35 12.37 9.94
C LEU A 322 -16.62 13.61 9.40
N ASP A 323 -16.36 13.66 8.10
CA ASP A 323 -15.69 14.80 7.48
C ASP A 323 -16.52 16.08 7.63
N ASP A 324 -17.85 15.98 7.70
CA ASP A 324 -18.75 17.13 7.92
C ASP A 324 -18.61 17.75 9.32
N TYR A 325 -17.98 17.03 10.26
CA TYR A 325 -17.73 17.46 11.63
C TYR A 325 -16.31 17.97 11.86
N PHE A 326 -15.48 18.14 10.82
CA PHE A 326 -14.17 18.74 11.00
C PHE A 326 -14.25 20.16 11.60
N VAL A 327 -13.30 20.48 12.49
CA VAL A 327 -13.11 21.84 12.98
C VAL A 327 -12.59 22.73 11.84
N SER A 328 -12.89 24.03 11.91
CA SER A 328 -12.35 25.01 10.98
C SER A 328 -10.82 24.96 10.95
N ARG A 329 -10.18 25.22 9.80
CA ARG A 329 -8.72 25.08 9.61
C ARG A 329 -7.85 25.82 10.64
N ASN A 330 -8.34 26.93 11.18
CA ASN A 330 -7.65 27.71 12.22
C ASN A 330 -7.67 27.05 13.60
N ARG A 331 -8.57 26.08 13.83
CA ARG A 331 -8.72 25.30 15.06
C ARG A 331 -8.19 23.87 14.94
N THR A 332 -7.73 23.45 13.75
CA THR A 332 -7.11 22.13 13.55
C THR A 332 -5.92 21.97 14.50
N PRO A 333 -5.82 20.83 15.21
CA PRO A 333 -4.69 20.56 16.09
C PRO A 333 -3.36 20.59 15.31
N ARG A 334 -2.26 20.85 16.02
CA ARG A 334 -0.92 20.86 15.42
C ARG A 334 -0.12 19.65 15.87
N ASN A 335 0.66 19.09 14.95
CA ASN A 335 1.59 18.01 15.23
C ASN A 335 2.83 18.51 15.99
N GLU A 336 3.75 17.60 16.30
CA GLU A 336 5.01 17.90 17.00
C GLU A 336 5.90 18.92 16.29
N LYS A 337 5.74 19.11 14.98
CA LYS A 337 6.45 20.10 14.16
C LYS A 337 5.72 21.44 14.07
N GLY A 338 4.57 21.57 14.74
CA GLY A 338 3.73 22.76 14.67
C GLY A 338 2.92 22.87 13.38
N GLU A 339 2.86 21.85 12.54
CA GLU A 339 2.05 21.83 11.31
C GLU A 339 0.63 21.30 11.62
N PRO A 340 -0.42 21.68 10.88
CA PRO A 340 -1.76 21.14 11.09
C PRO A 340 -1.82 19.61 10.95
N ASP A 341 -2.39 18.93 11.94
CA ASP A 341 -2.65 17.49 11.95
C ASP A 341 -4.12 17.22 11.61
N PHE A 342 -4.40 17.06 10.32
CA PHE A 342 -5.75 16.79 9.83
C PHE A 342 -6.23 15.37 10.11
N GLU A 343 -5.34 14.46 10.51
CA GLU A 343 -5.66 13.06 10.76
C GLU A 343 -5.85 12.78 12.26
N ALA A 344 -5.66 13.78 13.14
CA ALA A 344 -5.90 13.68 14.57
C ALA A 344 -7.40 13.55 14.87
N LEU A 345 -7.74 12.81 15.94
CA LEU A 345 -9.12 12.66 16.37
C LEU A 345 -9.75 14.02 16.73
N GLU A 346 -8.95 14.90 17.33
CA GLU A 346 -9.32 16.26 17.73
C GLU A 346 -9.48 17.21 16.54
N ALA A 347 -9.17 16.78 15.31
CA ALA A 347 -9.57 17.51 14.11
C ALA A 347 -11.09 17.43 13.88
N ILE A 348 -11.78 16.46 14.50
CA ILE A 348 -13.24 16.38 14.54
C ILE A 348 -13.74 17.14 15.77
N ASP A 349 -14.81 17.91 15.60
CA ASP A 349 -15.57 18.52 16.69
C ASP A 349 -16.35 17.43 17.45
N LEU A 350 -15.65 16.74 18.36
CA LEU A 350 -16.17 15.57 19.08
C LEU A 350 -17.39 15.89 19.94
N ASP A 351 -17.43 17.09 20.52
CA ASP A 351 -18.53 17.55 21.35
C ASP A 351 -19.79 17.70 20.51
N LEU A 352 -19.72 18.45 19.41
CA LEU A 352 -20.84 18.61 18.49
C LEU A 352 -21.28 17.25 17.91
N PHE A 353 -20.33 16.43 17.49
CA PHE A 353 -20.62 15.13 16.90
C PHE A 353 -21.38 14.23 17.89
N ASN A 354 -20.92 14.12 19.14
CA ASN A 354 -21.57 13.28 20.15
C ASN A 354 -22.92 13.84 20.60
N GLU A 355 -23.05 15.17 20.72
CA GLU A 355 -24.33 15.83 21.02
C GLU A 355 -25.36 15.51 19.93
N GLN A 356 -25.02 15.75 18.67
CA GLN A 356 -25.91 15.51 17.53
C GLN A 356 -26.22 14.01 17.35
N LEU A 357 -25.24 13.14 17.56
CA LEU A 357 -25.44 11.69 17.52
C LEU A 357 -26.44 11.23 18.58
N ALA A 358 -26.32 11.72 19.82
CA ALA A 358 -27.26 11.41 20.89
C ALA A 358 -28.67 11.91 20.58
N ASP A 359 -28.79 13.14 20.08
CA ASP A 359 -30.07 13.74 19.69
C ASP A 359 -30.76 12.97 18.56
N LEU A 360 -30.00 12.53 17.55
CA LEU A 360 -30.51 11.65 16.50
C LEU A 360 -30.95 10.31 17.08
N ILE A 361 -30.16 9.67 17.95
CA ILE A 361 -30.53 8.41 18.58
C ILE A 361 -31.86 8.54 19.36
N MET A 362 -32.10 9.69 20.01
CA MET A 362 -33.36 10.03 20.68
C MET A 362 -34.52 10.40 19.73
N GLY A 363 -34.27 10.48 18.42
CA GLY A 363 -35.27 10.81 17.41
C GLY A 363 -35.58 12.30 17.28
N LYS A 364 -34.70 13.18 17.78
CA LYS A 364 -34.83 14.64 17.61
C LYS A 364 -34.43 15.06 16.18
N LYS A 365 -34.86 16.26 15.80
CA LYS A 365 -34.44 16.92 14.57
C LYS A 365 -33.10 17.61 14.79
N VAL A 366 -32.13 17.36 13.92
CA VAL A 366 -30.78 17.92 14.00
C VAL A 366 -30.41 18.52 12.65
N GLU A 367 -29.92 19.76 12.64
CA GLU A 367 -29.33 20.34 11.43
C GLU A 367 -27.89 19.83 11.27
N ILE A 368 -27.65 19.07 10.20
CA ILE A 368 -26.36 18.43 9.93
C ILE A 368 -25.44 19.45 9.25
N PRO A 369 -24.21 19.63 9.76
CA PRO A 369 -23.24 20.50 9.11
C PRO A 369 -22.74 19.93 7.79
N ARG A 370 -22.12 20.78 6.96
CA ARG A 370 -21.32 20.38 5.81
C ARG A 370 -19.95 21.02 5.86
N PHE A 371 -18.89 20.23 5.71
CA PHE A 371 -17.54 20.79 5.69
C PHE A 371 -17.13 21.21 4.27
N ASN A 372 -16.85 22.49 4.07
CA ASN A 372 -16.39 23.01 2.81
C ASN A 372 -14.87 22.87 2.70
N PHE A 373 -14.40 21.84 1.99
CA PHE A 373 -12.96 21.58 1.83
C PHE A 373 -12.19 22.70 1.14
N MET A 374 -12.84 23.51 0.29
CA MET A 374 -12.20 24.63 -0.40
C MET A 374 -11.97 25.80 0.56
N LYS A 375 -12.99 26.16 1.36
CA LYS A 375 -12.90 27.23 2.36
C LYS A 375 -12.19 26.80 3.64
N GLY A 376 -12.24 25.51 3.98
CA GLY A 376 -11.73 24.97 5.23
C GLY A 376 -12.61 25.28 6.45
N GLU A 377 -13.91 25.43 6.24
CA GLU A 377 -14.88 25.83 7.26
C GLU A 377 -16.16 25.00 7.17
N ARG A 378 -16.87 24.91 8.30
CA ARG A 378 -18.15 24.24 8.43
C ARG A 378 -19.29 25.20 8.06
N GLU A 379 -20.21 24.74 7.22
CA GLU A 379 -21.38 25.48 6.75
C GLU A 379 -22.67 24.74 7.16
N TYR A 380 -23.72 25.50 7.46
CA TYR A 380 -25.07 24.97 7.69
C TYR A 380 -25.96 25.37 6.52
N ARG A 381 -26.57 24.38 5.86
CA ARG A 381 -27.35 24.56 4.61
C ARG A 381 -28.84 24.32 4.79
N GLY A 382 -29.33 24.22 6.03
CA GLY A 382 -30.72 23.86 6.32
C GLY A 382 -31.04 22.37 6.18
N GLU A 383 -30.03 21.50 6.05
CA GLU A 383 -30.21 20.05 5.98
C GLU A 383 -30.58 19.49 7.36
N VAL A 384 -31.87 19.31 7.62
CA VAL A 384 -32.37 18.76 8.87
C VAL A 384 -32.61 17.26 8.75
N LEU A 385 -32.01 16.50 9.66
CA LEU A 385 -32.12 15.05 9.76
C LEU A 385 -32.91 14.64 11.00
N GLN A 386 -33.73 13.60 10.86
CA GLN A 386 -34.43 12.95 11.96
C GLN A 386 -34.49 11.46 11.66
N ILE A 387 -34.18 10.60 12.65
CA ILE A 387 -34.17 9.16 12.47
C ILE A 387 -35.19 8.48 13.37
N LYS A 388 -35.76 7.36 12.90
CA LYS A 388 -36.66 6.52 13.68
C LYS A 388 -35.89 5.48 14.51
N PRO A 389 -36.53 4.84 15.51
CA PRO A 389 -35.89 3.81 16.33
C PRO A 389 -35.38 2.59 15.54
N ASP A 390 -36.00 2.27 14.41
CA ASP A 390 -35.67 1.15 13.51
C ASP A 390 -34.64 1.49 12.42
N GLN A 391 -34.16 2.74 12.37
CA GLN A 391 -33.20 3.20 11.37
C GLN A 391 -31.77 3.28 11.91
N PRO A 392 -30.86 2.36 11.54
CA PRO A 392 -29.47 2.47 11.96
C PRO A 392 -28.77 3.66 11.28
N ILE A 393 -27.74 4.17 11.93
CA ILE A 393 -26.90 5.26 11.40
C ILE A 393 -25.62 4.66 10.82
N LEU A 394 -25.34 4.92 9.54
CA LEU A 394 -24.04 4.62 8.93
C LEU A 394 -23.13 5.82 9.15
N ILE A 395 -21.97 5.60 9.77
CA ILE A 395 -21.00 6.66 10.04
C ILE A 395 -19.71 6.28 9.34
N GLU A 396 -19.29 7.07 8.36
CA GLU A 396 -18.03 6.86 7.67
C GLU A 396 -16.97 7.89 8.09
N GLY A 397 -15.73 7.43 8.22
CA GLY A 397 -14.55 8.30 8.31
C GLY A 397 -13.35 7.57 8.91
N ILE A 398 -12.19 8.24 8.95
CA ILE A 398 -10.94 7.57 9.33
C ILE A 398 -10.93 7.06 10.77
N HIS A 399 -11.69 7.69 11.68
CA HIS A 399 -11.74 7.35 13.10
C HIS A 399 -12.88 6.39 13.48
N GLY A 400 -13.66 5.87 12.54
CA GLY A 400 -14.85 5.06 12.85
C GLY A 400 -14.58 3.80 13.69
N LEU A 401 -13.35 3.26 13.68
CA LEU A 401 -12.99 2.12 14.54
C LEU A 401 -12.58 2.53 15.97
N ASN A 402 -12.20 3.79 16.18
CA ASN A 402 -11.70 4.28 17.46
C ASN A 402 -12.86 4.50 18.43
N GLU A 403 -12.89 3.73 19.53
CA GLU A 403 -13.94 3.84 20.55
C GLU A 403 -14.07 5.24 21.16
N LYS A 404 -12.99 6.03 21.16
CA LYS A 404 -13.03 7.41 21.65
C LYS A 404 -14.00 8.31 20.87
N LEU A 405 -14.26 8.00 19.60
CA LEU A 405 -15.18 8.78 18.77
C LEU A 405 -16.64 8.69 19.25
N THR A 406 -17.05 7.50 19.72
CA THR A 406 -18.46 7.17 20.03
C THR A 406 -18.62 6.58 21.43
N GLN A 407 -17.91 7.13 22.43
CA GLN A 407 -17.89 6.60 23.80
C GLN A 407 -19.29 6.58 24.45
N SER A 408 -20.18 7.48 24.03
CA SER A 408 -21.56 7.60 24.50
C SER A 408 -22.46 6.43 24.08
N VAL A 409 -22.04 5.62 23.10
CA VAL A 409 -22.81 4.50 22.58
C VAL A 409 -22.18 3.16 23.01
N PRO A 410 -22.94 2.22 23.59
CA PRO A 410 -22.43 0.90 23.97
C PRO A 410 -21.84 0.13 22.78
N LYS A 411 -20.76 -0.62 23.02
CA LYS A 411 -20.03 -1.37 21.98
C LYS A 411 -20.90 -2.41 21.25
N ASP A 412 -21.77 -3.09 21.99
CA ASP A 412 -22.68 -4.12 21.48
C ASP A 412 -23.77 -3.57 20.57
N ARG A 413 -23.96 -2.24 20.52
CA ARG A 413 -24.86 -1.54 19.59
C ARG A 413 -24.16 -1.03 18.34
N LYS A 414 -22.87 -1.34 18.17
CA LYS A 414 -22.05 -0.92 17.02
C LYS A 414 -21.71 -2.14 16.17
N PHE A 415 -21.66 -1.93 14.87
CA PHE A 415 -21.07 -2.86 13.92
C PHE A 415 -19.97 -2.12 13.16
N LYS A 416 -18.73 -2.59 13.21
CA LYS A 416 -17.55 -1.94 12.64
C LYS A 416 -17.11 -2.64 11.37
N VAL A 417 -17.00 -1.88 10.29
CA VAL A 417 -16.48 -2.31 8.99
C VAL A 417 -15.14 -1.60 8.75
N TYR A 418 -14.07 -2.38 8.57
CA TYR A 418 -12.81 -1.85 8.06
C TYR A 418 -12.74 -2.02 6.54
N ILE A 419 -12.47 -0.94 5.81
CA ILE A 419 -12.32 -0.94 4.36
C ILE A 419 -10.92 -0.47 3.95
N SER A 420 -10.27 -1.21 3.05
CA SER A 420 -8.96 -0.82 2.53
C SER A 420 -8.71 -1.38 1.14
N ALA A 421 -7.87 -0.70 0.35
CA ALA A 421 -7.46 -1.16 -0.98
C ALA A 421 -6.32 -2.18 -0.87
N LEU A 422 -6.60 -3.36 -0.33
CA LEU A 422 -5.65 -4.42 -0.06
C LEU A 422 -5.25 -5.14 -1.36
N THR A 423 -4.45 -4.48 -2.20
CA THR A 423 -3.96 -5.02 -3.48
C THR A 423 -3.35 -6.40 -3.29
N GLN A 424 -3.92 -7.42 -3.94
CA GLN A 424 -3.39 -8.79 -4.00
C GLN A 424 -2.67 -9.11 -5.31
N LEU A 425 -2.88 -8.30 -6.35
CA LEU A 425 -2.17 -8.47 -7.60
C LEU A 425 -0.67 -8.26 -7.35
N ASN A 426 0.13 -9.26 -7.73
CA ASN A 426 1.59 -9.18 -7.71
C ASN A 426 2.14 -8.80 -9.08
N MET A 427 3.38 -8.32 -9.14
CA MET A 427 4.06 -8.16 -10.43
C MET A 427 4.46 -9.52 -10.97
N ASP A 428 5.08 -10.33 -10.11
CA ASP A 428 5.45 -11.73 -10.30
C ASP A 428 5.51 -12.42 -8.92
N ASN A 429 5.85 -13.70 -8.84
CA ASN A 429 5.91 -14.47 -7.60
C ASN A 429 6.86 -13.88 -6.55
N HIS A 430 7.87 -13.09 -6.92
CA HIS A 430 8.87 -12.54 -6.00
C HIS A 430 8.70 -11.04 -5.76
N ASN A 431 7.98 -10.34 -6.64
CA ASN A 431 7.79 -8.90 -6.62
C ASN A 431 6.32 -8.56 -6.35
N ARG A 432 6.00 -8.24 -5.10
CA ARG A 432 4.65 -7.79 -4.73
C ARG A 432 4.39 -6.31 -4.99
N ILE A 433 3.11 -5.96 -5.15
CA ILE A 433 2.67 -4.56 -5.24
C ILE A 433 2.34 -4.04 -3.83
N PRO A 434 2.95 -2.93 -3.36
CA PRO A 434 2.54 -2.29 -2.12
C PRO A 434 1.11 -1.75 -2.18
N THR A 435 0.27 -2.13 -1.21
CA THR A 435 -1.04 -1.50 -0.96
C THR A 435 -0.92 0.03 -0.89
N THR A 436 0.17 0.54 -0.32
CA THR A 436 0.45 1.98 -0.25
C THR A 436 0.57 2.63 -1.62
N ASP A 437 1.11 1.94 -2.62
CA ASP A 437 1.29 2.48 -3.97
C ASP A 437 -0.05 2.56 -4.70
N ASN A 438 -0.88 1.51 -4.62
CA ASN A 438 -2.22 1.55 -5.20
C ASN A 438 -3.06 2.69 -4.59
N ARG A 439 -3.02 2.83 -3.26
CA ARG A 439 -3.74 3.91 -2.56
C ARG A 439 -3.21 5.29 -2.91
N LEU A 440 -1.90 5.45 -3.08
CA LEU A 440 -1.29 6.70 -3.54
C LEU A 440 -1.74 7.04 -4.97
N ILE A 441 -1.74 6.08 -5.88
CA ILE A 441 -2.22 6.27 -7.27
C ILE A 441 -3.69 6.68 -7.28
N ARG A 442 -4.55 5.95 -6.56
CA ARG A 442 -5.96 6.33 -6.35
C ARG A 442 -6.08 7.77 -5.83
N ARG A 443 -5.25 8.15 -4.86
CA ARG A 443 -5.26 9.49 -4.27
C ARG A 443 -4.86 10.57 -5.28
N ILE A 444 -3.77 10.39 -6.02
CA ILE A 444 -3.30 11.34 -7.04
C ILE A 444 -4.40 11.62 -8.06
N VAL A 445 -5.04 10.56 -8.58
CA VAL A 445 -6.09 10.69 -9.58
C VAL A 445 -7.30 11.43 -9.01
N ARG A 446 -7.81 11.03 -7.83
CA ARG A 446 -8.96 11.68 -7.20
C ARG A 446 -8.68 13.14 -6.82
N ASP A 447 -7.52 13.41 -6.22
CA ASP A 447 -7.20 14.74 -5.70
C ASP A 447 -7.05 15.74 -6.86
N SER A 448 -6.48 15.30 -7.99
CA SER A 448 -6.38 16.09 -9.22
C SER A 448 -7.74 16.34 -9.88
N GLN A 449 -8.66 15.38 -9.85
CA GLN A 449 -9.96 15.54 -10.51
C GLN A 449 -10.99 16.30 -9.66
N PHE A 450 -10.99 16.08 -8.33
CA PHE A 450 -12.11 16.49 -7.48
C PHE A 450 -11.73 17.35 -6.27
N ARG A 451 -10.43 17.51 -5.97
CA ARG A 451 -9.97 18.24 -4.77
C ARG A 451 -9.09 19.45 -5.07
N GLY A 452 -8.77 19.70 -6.34
CA GLY A 452 -7.96 20.85 -6.76
C GLY A 452 -6.49 20.78 -6.34
N HIS A 453 -5.96 19.58 -6.04
CA HIS A 453 -4.54 19.37 -5.77
C HIS A 453 -3.90 18.66 -6.96
N ASP A 454 -2.75 19.15 -7.42
CA ASP A 454 -1.95 18.42 -8.40
C ASP A 454 -1.25 17.20 -7.77
N ALA A 455 -0.60 16.39 -8.61
CA ALA A 455 0.15 15.22 -8.17
C ALA A 455 1.31 15.59 -7.23
N LEU A 456 1.97 16.73 -7.46
CA LEU A 456 3.09 17.19 -6.64
C LEU A 456 2.65 17.47 -5.20
N MET A 457 1.56 18.20 -5.01
CA MET A 457 0.99 18.47 -3.70
C MET A 457 0.55 17.18 -3.01
N THR A 458 -0.04 16.23 -3.76
CA THR A 458 -0.42 14.92 -3.21
C THR A 458 0.78 14.14 -2.70
N LEU A 459 1.89 14.10 -3.47
CA LEU A 459 3.13 13.45 -3.05
C LEU A 459 3.74 14.10 -1.79
N ARG A 460 3.67 15.44 -1.68
CA ARG A 460 4.13 16.18 -0.50
C ARG A 460 3.37 15.84 0.77
N LEU A 461 2.05 15.71 0.66
CA LEU A 461 1.18 15.42 1.81
C LEU A 461 1.18 13.94 2.21
N TRP A 462 1.54 13.04 1.29
CA TRP A 462 1.43 11.60 1.51
C TRP A 462 2.14 11.07 2.76
N PRO A 463 3.38 11.50 3.12
CA PRO A 463 4.03 11.04 4.34
C PRO A 463 3.25 11.36 5.61
N ALA A 464 2.68 12.57 5.72
CA ALA A 464 1.89 12.99 6.88
C ALA A 464 0.60 12.18 7.00
N VAL A 465 -0.08 11.93 5.88
CA VAL A 465 -1.26 11.07 5.81
C VAL A 465 -0.91 9.67 6.29
N ARG A 466 0.18 9.08 5.78
CA ARG A 466 0.63 7.74 6.19
C ARG A 466 0.93 7.66 7.68
N GLN A 467 1.53 8.70 8.26
CA GLN A 467 1.78 8.77 9.69
C GLN A 467 0.47 8.82 10.49
N GLY A 468 -0.52 9.62 10.05
CA GLY A 468 -1.86 9.65 10.63
C GLY A 468 -2.54 8.29 10.61
N GLU A 469 -2.46 7.56 9.50
CA GLU A 469 -3.04 6.22 9.37
C GLU A 469 -2.42 5.19 10.33
N GLU A 470 -1.09 5.22 10.48
CA GLU A 470 -0.36 4.35 11.40
C GLU A 470 -0.70 4.61 12.86
N LYS A 471 -1.09 5.84 13.20
CA LYS A 471 -1.50 6.23 14.56
C LYS A 471 -2.97 5.98 14.83
N ASN A 472 -3.84 6.26 13.86
CA ASN A 472 -5.26 6.45 14.10
C ASN A 472 -6.17 5.40 13.47
N ILE A 473 -5.65 4.54 12.58
CA ILE A 473 -6.47 3.57 11.83
C ILE A 473 -5.95 2.14 12.03
N PHE A 474 -4.71 1.86 11.63
CA PHE A 474 -4.18 0.49 11.67
C PHE A 474 -4.12 -0.15 13.06
N PRO A 475 -3.91 0.60 14.16
CA PRO A 475 -3.99 0.03 15.51
C PRO A 475 -5.37 -0.56 15.85
N PHE A 476 -6.44 -0.06 15.21
CA PHE A 476 -7.81 -0.47 15.49
C PHE A 476 -8.40 -1.43 14.44
N GLN A 477 -7.66 -1.76 13.37
CA GLN A 477 -8.23 -2.49 12.23
C GLN A 477 -8.79 -3.88 12.59
N GLU A 478 -8.13 -4.61 13.51
CA GLU A 478 -8.60 -5.93 13.98
C GLU A 478 -9.79 -5.83 14.95
N GLU A 479 -10.14 -4.63 15.44
CA GLU A 479 -11.38 -4.40 16.19
C GLU A 479 -12.63 -4.38 15.29
N ALA A 480 -12.48 -4.31 13.96
CA ALA A 480 -13.60 -4.34 13.04
C ALA A 480 -14.31 -5.70 13.07
N ASP A 481 -15.65 -5.72 13.10
CA ASP A 481 -16.44 -6.95 13.03
C ASP A 481 -16.26 -7.66 11.69
N ILE A 482 -16.09 -6.88 10.62
CA ILE A 482 -15.80 -7.38 9.28
C ILE A 482 -14.86 -6.45 8.52
N MET A 483 -14.08 -7.03 7.61
CA MET A 483 -13.21 -6.28 6.71
C MET A 483 -13.70 -6.41 5.27
N PHE A 484 -13.47 -5.36 4.48
CA PHE A 484 -13.79 -5.29 3.06
C PHE A 484 -12.58 -4.78 2.28
N ASN A 485 -12.18 -5.53 1.25
CA ASN A 485 -11.11 -5.09 0.38
C ASN A 485 -11.68 -4.37 -0.86
N SER A 486 -11.44 -3.08 -0.95
CA SER A 486 -11.95 -2.29 -2.07
C SER A 486 -11.08 -2.36 -3.32
N ALA A 487 -9.95 -3.05 -3.30
CA ALA A 487 -9.10 -3.23 -4.48
C ALA A 487 -9.85 -4.02 -5.56
N LEU A 488 -9.71 -3.57 -6.80
CA LEU A 488 -10.23 -4.25 -7.98
C LEU A 488 -9.04 -4.68 -8.83
N ILE A 489 -9.01 -5.94 -9.27
CA ILE A 489 -7.80 -6.51 -9.87
C ILE A 489 -7.34 -5.81 -11.15
N TYR A 490 -8.28 -5.17 -11.85
CA TYR A 490 -8.03 -4.45 -13.10
C TYR A 490 -7.73 -2.95 -12.91
N GLU A 491 -7.86 -2.40 -11.71
CA GLU A 491 -7.95 -0.95 -11.53
C GLU A 491 -6.69 -0.19 -11.95
N LEU A 492 -5.50 -0.77 -11.72
CA LEU A 492 -4.24 -0.12 -12.08
C LEU A 492 -4.06 0.00 -13.60
N ALA A 493 -4.64 -0.91 -14.38
CA ALA A 493 -4.67 -0.85 -15.84
C ALA A 493 -5.58 0.29 -16.36
N ILE A 494 -6.56 0.72 -15.57
CA ILE A 494 -7.41 1.88 -15.88
C ILE A 494 -6.77 3.16 -15.36
N LEU A 495 -6.37 3.17 -14.07
CA LEU A 495 -5.79 4.32 -13.38
C LEU A 495 -4.51 4.82 -14.06
N LYS A 496 -3.74 3.96 -14.73
CA LYS A 496 -2.52 4.39 -15.44
C LYS A 496 -2.77 5.53 -16.43
N LYS A 497 -3.91 5.50 -17.14
CA LYS A 497 -4.27 6.53 -18.13
C LYS A 497 -4.45 7.91 -17.52
N TYR A 498 -4.86 7.95 -16.25
CA TYR A 498 -5.06 9.19 -15.51
C TYR A 498 -3.80 9.63 -14.76
N VAL A 499 -3.08 8.69 -14.14
CA VAL A 499 -1.96 9.01 -13.25
C VAL A 499 -0.67 9.32 -14.02
N GLU A 500 -0.41 8.67 -15.16
CA GLU A 500 0.84 8.85 -15.92
C GLU A 500 1.04 10.30 -16.39
N PRO A 501 0.04 10.98 -17.00
CA PRO A 501 0.17 12.39 -17.37
C PRO A 501 0.43 13.31 -16.17
N LEU A 502 -0.23 13.04 -15.03
CA LEU A 502 -0.09 13.83 -13.81
C LEU A 502 1.31 13.70 -13.20
N LEU A 503 1.89 12.50 -13.23
CA LEU A 503 3.24 12.24 -12.76
C LEU A 503 4.31 12.82 -13.71
N GLN A 504 4.06 12.78 -15.02
CA GLN A 504 4.96 13.37 -16.03
C GLN A 504 5.02 14.90 -15.93
N ALA A 505 3.95 15.55 -15.46
CA ALA A 505 3.92 16.99 -15.25
C ALA A 505 4.78 17.47 -14.08
N ILE A 506 5.28 16.56 -13.23
CA ILE A 506 6.11 16.92 -12.08
C ILE A 506 7.52 17.34 -12.56
N PRO A 507 7.97 18.56 -12.24
CA PRO A 507 9.28 19.07 -12.66
C PRO A 507 10.44 18.22 -12.11
N PRO A 508 11.50 17.93 -12.90
CA PRO A 508 12.71 17.28 -12.41
C PRO A 508 13.42 18.03 -11.28
N GLU A 509 13.06 19.31 -11.06
CA GLU A 509 13.73 20.17 -10.11
C GLU A 509 13.39 19.85 -8.65
N VAL A 510 12.23 19.25 -8.37
CA VAL A 510 11.70 19.03 -7.02
C VAL A 510 12.09 17.65 -6.45
N SER A 511 12.10 17.52 -5.12
CA SER A 511 12.50 16.27 -4.43
C SER A 511 11.57 15.10 -4.72
N GLU A 512 10.28 15.37 -4.95
CA GLU A 512 9.24 14.37 -5.20
C GLU A 512 9.38 13.71 -6.58
N TYR A 513 10.20 14.27 -7.48
CA TYR A 513 10.42 13.72 -8.81
C TYR A 513 10.95 12.27 -8.78
N ALA A 514 11.76 11.92 -7.79
CA ALA A 514 12.25 10.55 -7.62
C ALA A 514 11.10 9.54 -7.42
N GLU A 515 10.10 9.92 -6.62
CA GLU A 515 8.91 9.10 -6.37
C GLU A 515 7.99 9.07 -7.61
N ALA A 516 7.85 10.19 -8.31
CA ALA A 516 7.11 10.24 -9.58
C ALA A 516 7.71 9.32 -10.64
N LYS A 517 9.04 9.36 -10.81
CA LYS A 517 9.80 8.48 -11.71
C LYS A 517 9.67 7.01 -11.32
N ARG A 518 9.63 6.71 -10.02
CA ARG A 518 9.34 5.36 -9.51
C ARG A 518 7.94 4.93 -9.95
N LEU A 519 6.90 5.69 -9.60
CA LEU A 519 5.51 5.35 -9.96
C LEU A 519 5.31 5.20 -11.47
N LEU A 520 5.91 6.05 -12.31
CA LEU A 520 5.88 5.89 -13.77
C LEU A 520 6.52 4.57 -14.25
N LYS A 521 7.66 4.17 -13.67
CA LYS A 521 8.26 2.86 -13.96
C LYS A 521 7.37 1.71 -13.49
N PHE A 522 6.57 1.90 -12.45
CA PHE A 522 5.65 0.90 -11.92
C PHE A 522 4.39 0.77 -12.79
N THR A 523 3.77 1.88 -13.21
CA THR A 523 2.58 1.83 -14.07
C THR A 523 2.90 1.33 -15.48
N ALA A 524 4.16 1.43 -15.92
CA ALA A 524 4.62 0.91 -17.20
C ALA A 524 4.48 -0.61 -17.37
N TYR A 525 4.32 -1.40 -16.29
CA TYR A 525 4.09 -2.85 -16.40
C TYR A 525 2.67 -3.21 -16.81
N PHE A 526 1.71 -2.29 -16.69
CA PHE A 526 0.31 -2.55 -16.99
C PHE A 526 -0.02 -2.17 -18.43
N LEU A 527 -0.69 -3.06 -19.16
CA LEU A 527 -1.39 -2.66 -20.39
C LEU A 527 -2.59 -1.78 -20.02
N PRO A 528 -2.89 -0.73 -20.83
CA PRO A 528 -4.05 0.11 -20.57
C PRO A 528 -5.35 -0.68 -20.81
N LEU A 529 -6.31 -0.50 -19.91
CA LEU A 529 -7.66 -1.05 -20.04
C LEU A 529 -8.69 0.08 -20.16
N ASP A 530 -9.68 -0.10 -21.02
CA ASP A 530 -10.76 0.86 -21.22
C ASP A 530 -11.75 0.89 -20.04
N GLU A 531 -12.28 2.08 -19.68
CA GLU A 531 -13.20 2.23 -18.55
C GLU A 531 -14.70 2.17 -18.90
N THR A 532 -15.07 1.96 -20.17
CA THR A 532 -16.48 1.98 -20.62
C THR A 532 -17.37 1.00 -19.86
N GLU A 533 -16.86 -0.19 -19.56
CA GLU A 533 -17.59 -1.25 -18.87
C GLU A 533 -17.53 -1.14 -17.34
N VAL A 534 -16.82 -0.15 -16.78
CA VAL A 534 -16.81 0.09 -15.33
C VAL A 534 -18.19 0.60 -14.91
N PRO A 535 -18.93 -0.13 -14.05
CA PRO A 535 -20.27 0.27 -13.63
C PRO A 535 -20.29 1.66 -12.98
N SER A 536 -21.38 2.42 -13.16
CA SER A 536 -21.53 3.75 -12.53
C SER A 536 -21.58 3.71 -11.00
N ASN A 537 -21.87 2.55 -10.41
CA ASN A 537 -21.86 2.33 -8.96
C ASN A 537 -20.53 1.71 -8.47
N SER A 538 -19.53 1.51 -9.34
CA SER A 538 -18.23 0.96 -8.95
C SER A 538 -17.51 1.87 -7.94
N ILE A 539 -16.79 1.28 -6.99
CA ILE A 539 -15.90 2.04 -6.09
C ILE A 539 -14.83 2.79 -6.89
N LEU A 540 -14.41 2.27 -8.05
CA LEU A 540 -13.42 2.94 -8.90
C LEU A 540 -13.90 4.31 -9.39
N ARG A 541 -15.22 4.51 -9.54
CA ARG A 541 -15.83 5.77 -9.99
C ARG A 541 -15.63 6.93 -9.01
N GLU A 542 -15.29 6.63 -7.75
CA GLU A 542 -14.85 7.64 -6.77
C GLU A 542 -13.53 8.34 -7.20
N PHE A 543 -12.70 7.63 -7.97
CA PHE A 543 -11.38 8.11 -8.38
C PHE A 543 -11.39 8.61 -9.82
N ILE A 544 -12.06 7.91 -10.73
CA ILE A 544 -12.04 8.22 -12.17
C ILE A 544 -13.24 9.05 -12.65
N GLY A 545 -14.25 9.28 -11.80
CA GLY A 545 -15.48 9.99 -12.16
C GLY A 545 -16.53 9.12 -12.85
N GLY A 546 -17.74 9.67 -13.04
CA GLY A 546 -18.89 8.95 -13.61
C GLY A 546 -19.68 8.12 -12.59
N SER A 547 -19.58 8.46 -11.30
CA SER A 547 -20.34 7.80 -10.24
C SER A 547 -21.82 8.20 -10.29
N CYS A 548 -22.73 7.25 -10.05
CA CYS A 548 -24.16 7.53 -9.89
C CYS A 548 -24.54 8.01 -8.47
N PHE A 549 -23.57 8.19 -7.58
CA PHE A 549 -23.78 8.62 -6.19
C PHE A 549 -23.39 10.09 -5.92
N VAL A 550 -22.91 10.81 -6.94
CA VAL A 550 -22.36 12.18 -6.83
C VAL A 550 -23.31 13.18 -7.44
#